data_AF-A0A1G5R5A8-F1
#
_entry.id   AF-A0A1G5R5A8-F1
#
_cell.length_a   1.000
_cell.length_b   1.000
_cell.length_c   1.000
_cell.angle_alpha   90.00
_cell.angle_beta   90.00
_cell.angle_gamma   90.00
#
_symmetry.space_group_name_H-M   'P 1'
#
loop_
_entity.id
_entity.type
_entity.pdbx_description
1 polymer ?
#
loop_
_entity_poly.entity_id
_entity_poly.type
_entity_poly.pdbx_seq_one_letter_code
_entity_poly.pdbx_strand_id
1 'polypeptide(L)'
;MVTALGRWQGINPQARIAIEQFELQQIAPHSLSQKITELANMGHESLDLLNGPICRIQLYRTAHNLPDKLLMIVHHLVVDPYSWDLLTEDLAALLEGAEAHELDIPTTSYLAWARRLHRLVQDEPELFGVHYWLSQPYEQAQQLVSTDAIGIEANMVEQTTVFDEVQTQQFLKPSERSQLPVLAR
;
A
#
# COMPACT_ATOMS: atom_id res chain seq x y z
N MET A 1 -2.70 -15.07 0.42
CA MET A 1 -2.99 -15.21 -1.02
C MET A 1 -3.97 -16.36 -1.23
N VAL A 2 -5.17 -16.10 -1.73
CA VAL A 2 -6.23 -17.11 -1.90
C VAL A 2 -5.81 -18.12 -2.96
N THR A 3 -5.64 -19.39 -2.58
CA THR A 3 -5.43 -20.48 -3.54
C THR A 3 -6.72 -20.68 -4.36
N ALA A 4 -6.65 -21.35 -5.51
CA ALA A 4 -7.80 -21.69 -6.35
C ALA A 4 -8.96 -22.44 -5.63
N LEU A 5 -8.75 -22.85 -4.37
CA LEU A 5 -9.73 -23.48 -3.48
C LEU A 5 -10.26 -22.56 -2.38
N GLY A 6 -9.98 -21.25 -2.42
CA GLY A 6 -10.47 -20.30 -1.40
C GLY A 6 -9.76 -20.37 -0.06
N ARG A 7 -8.71 -21.20 0.09
CA ARG A 7 -8.09 -21.51 1.38
C ARG A 7 -6.69 -20.94 1.45
N TRP A 8 -6.56 -19.73 1.98
CA TRP A 8 -5.32 -19.29 2.59
C TRP A 8 -5.58 -18.33 3.73
N GLN A 9 -5.16 -18.72 4.92
CA GLN A 9 -5.14 -17.90 6.12
C GLN A 9 -3.89 -18.30 6.88
N GLY A 10 -3.04 -17.35 7.22
CA GLY A 10 -1.81 -17.65 7.95
C GLY A 10 -1.35 -16.44 8.74
N ILE A 11 -1.01 -16.67 10.00
CA ILE A 11 -0.10 -15.84 10.77
C ILE A 11 1.18 -16.67 10.81
N ASN A 12 2.32 -16.09 10.42
CA ASN A 12 3.61 -16.70 10.68
C ASN A 12 4.17 -16.06 11.95
N PRO A 13 3.92 -16.62 13.15
CA PRO A 13 4.40 -16.05 14.41
C PRO A 13 5.94 -16.11 14.53
N GLN A 14 6.58 -16.92 13.69
CA GLN A 14 8.02 -17.03 13.59
C GLN A 14 8.61 -16.12 12.51
N ALA A 15 7.78 -15.39 11.75
CA ALA A 15 8.28 -14.43 10.79
C ALA A 15 9.19 -13.43 11.51
N ARG A 16 10.38 -13.27 10.98
CA ARG A 16 11.33 -12.25 11.40
C ARG A 16 11.50 -11.31 10.22
N ILE A 17 11.21 -10.04 10.46
CA ILE A 17 11.56 -8.99 9.50
C ILE A 17 12.98 -8.58 9.87
N ALA A 18 13.93 -8.90 9.01
CA ALA A 18 15.30 -8.43 9.15
C ALA A 18 15.43 -7.03 8.56
N ILE A 19 16.27 -6.21 9.19
CA ILE A 19 16.71 -4.94 8.61
C ILE A 19 17.96 -5.24 7.80
N GLU A 20 17.84 -5.14 6.47
CA GLU A 20 18.96 -5.30 5.53
C GLU A 20 19.74 -3.99 5.48
N GLN A 21 21.00 -4.00 5.93
CA GLN A 21 21.84 -2.81 5.93
C GLN A 21 22.75 -2.76 4.69
N PHE A 22 22.82 -1.60 4.05
CA PHE A 22 23.66 -1.32 2.89
C PHE A 22 24.60 -0.14 3.18
N GLU A 23 25.91 -0.37 3.03
CA GLU A 23 26.94 0.65 3.23
C GLU A 23 27.13 1.48 1.95
N LEU A 24 26.59 2.70 1.92
CA LEU A 24 26.64 3.61 0.76
C LEU A 24 27.48 4.87 1.02
N GLN A 25 28.27 4.92 2.09
CA GLN A 25 29.06 6.10 2.47
C GLN A 25 30.08 6.53 1.42
N GLN A 26 30.53 5.59 0.58
CA GLN A 26 31.50 5.82 -0.50
C GLN A 26 30.85 6.19 -1.84
N ILE A 27 29.52 6.17 -1.93
CA ILE A 27 28.79 6.52 -3.15
C ILE A 27 28.72 8.04 -3.27
N ALA A 28 29.11 8.56 -4.44
CA ALA A 28 29.06 10.00 -4.69
C ALA A 28 27.61 10.53 -4.63
N PRO A 29 27.35 11.74 -4.10
CA PRO A 29 25.98 12.25 -3.88
C PRO A 29 25.08 12.25 -5.13
N HIS A 30 25.65 12.52 -6.31
CA HIS A 30 24.92 12.54 -7.58
C HIS A 30 24.48 11.13 -8.05
N SER A 31 25.14 10.07 -7.57
CA SER A 31 24.83 8.68 -7.91
C SER A 31 24.02 7.96 -6.81
N LEU A 32 23.89 8.57 -5.63
CA LEU A 32 23.25 7.96 -4.47
C LEU A 32 21.79 7.59 -4.74
N SER A 33 21.03 8.50 -5.37
CA SER A 33 19.62 8.27 -5.68
C SER A 33 19.43 7.06 -6.59
N GLN A 34 20.20 6.99 -7.68
CA GLN A 34 20.17 5.84 -8.59
C GLN A 34 20.52 4.54 -7.87
N LYS A 35 21.55 4.56 -7.01
CA LYS A 35 21.96 3.35 -6.31
C LYS A 35 20.90 2.84 -5.35
N ILE A 36 20.21 3.74 -4.65
CA ILE A 36 19.09 3.41 -3.78
C ILE A 36 17.94 2.82 -4.60
N THR A 37 17.58 3.43 -5.74
CA THR A 37 16.54 2.91 -6.62
C THR A 37 16.84 1.49 -7.09
N GLU A 38 18.09 1.19 -7.49
CA GLU A 38 18.50 -0.17 -7.87
C GLU A 38 18.27 -1.18 -6.73
N LEU A 39 18.71 -0.85 -5.51
CA LEU A 39 18.57 -1.72 -4.34
C LEU A 39 17.10 -1.88 -3.91
N ALA A 40 16.32 -0.81 -3.99
CA ALA A 40 14.89 -0.80 -3.72
C ALA A 40 14.14 -1.72 -4.69
N ASN A 41 14.43 -1.63 -5.99
CA ASN A 41 13.82 -2.48 -7.01
C ASN A 41 14.17 -3.96 -6.78
N MET A 42 15.44 -4.28 -6.49
CA MET A 42 15.83 -5.64 -6.11
C MET A 42 15.07 -6.15 -4.88
N GLY A 43 14.90 -5.29 -3.86
CA GLY A 43 14.12 -5.60 -2.68
C GLY A 43 12.65 -5.91 -3.02
N HIS A 44 12.06 -5.09 -3.89
CA HIS A 44 10.67 -5.24 -4.36
C HIS A 44 10.46 -6.51 -5.19
N GLU A 45 11.33 -6.77 -6.16
CA GLU A 45 11.28 -7.95 -7.04
C GLU A 45 11.47 -9.26 -6.27
N SER A 46 12.15 -9.20 -5.12
CA SER A 46 12.45 -10.38 -4.29
C SER A 46 11.36 -10.72 -3.26
N LEU A 47 10.20 -10.07 -3.31
CA LEU A 47 9.05 -10.46 -2.52
C LEU A 47 8.43 -11.74 -3.07
N ASP A 48 8.12 -12.69 -2.19
CA ASP A 48 7.46 -13.95 -2.55
C ASP A 48 6.19 -14.11 -1.71
N LEU A 49 5.02 -14.08 -2.37
CA LEU A 49 3.72 -14.23 -1.72
C LEU A 49 3.45 -15.65 -1.20
N LEU A 50 4.12 -16.66 -1.76
CA LEU A 50 3.96 -18.06 -1.38
C LEU A 50 4.85 -18.40 -0.18
N ASN A 51 6.14 -18.10 -0.29
CA ASN A 51 7.15 -18.56 0.67
C ASN A 51 7.68 -17.44 1.56
N GLY A 52 7.39 -16.18 1.24
CA GLY A 52 7.95 -15.03 1.90
C GLY A 52 9.38 -14.70 1.42
N PRO A 53 9.89 -13.52 1.79
CA PRO A 53 9.20 -12.53 2.61
C PRO A 53 8.17 -11.71 1.80
N ILE A 54 7.09 -11.27 2.46
CA ILE A 54 6.08 -10.35 1.89
C ILE A 54 6.31 -8.88 2.30
N CYS A 55 7.32 -8.66 3.15
CA CYS A 55 7.76 -7.37 3.65
C CYS A 55 9.29 -7.39 3.83
N ARG A 56 9.95 -6.30 3.50
CA ARG A 56 11.39 -6.07 3.72
C ARG A 56 11.63 -4.68 4.28
N ILE A 57 12.70 -4.54 5.05
CA ILE A 57 13.19 -3.26 5.54
C ILE A 57 14.65 -3.13 5.12
N GLN A 58 14.99 -2.03 4.43
CA GLN A 58 16.34 -1.72 3.98
C GLN A 58 16.82 -0.43 4.64
N LEU A 59 18.00 -0.47 5.23
CA LEU A 59 18.69 0.67 5.83
C LEU A 59 19.92 1.02 5.01
N TYR A 60 19.89 2.17 4.34
CA TYR A 60 21.01 2.68 3.58
C TYR A 60 21.82 3.64 4.45
N ARG A 61 23.04 3.23 4.80
CA ARG A 61 24.00 4.07 5.51
C ARG A 61 24.67 5.02 4.54
N THR A 62 24.44 6.33 4.70
CA THR A 62 24.96 7.34 3.77
C THR A 62 26.18 8.07 4.36
N ALA A 63 26.84 8.90 3.55
CA ALA A 63 28.01 9.65 4.00
C ALA A 63 27.68 10.52 5.23
N HIS A 64 28.65 10.78 6.11
CA HIS A 64 28.44 11.47 7.39
C HIS A 64 27.71 12.83 7.34
N ASN A 65 27.74 13.50 6.19
CA ASN A 65 27.07 14.77 5.97
C ASN A 65 25.64 14.64 5.41
N LEU A 66 25.14 13.42 5.25
CA LEU A 66 23.80 13.08 4.76
C LEU A 66 23.09 12.19 5.79
N PRO A 67 21.76 12.30 5.91
CA PRO A 67 20.99 11.39 6.75
C PRO A 67 20.93 10.00 6.11
N ASP A 68 20.99 8.97 6.96
CA ASP A 68 20.64 7.61 6.57
C ASP A 68 19.21 7.54 6.01
N LYS A 69 18.96 6.54 5.18
CA LYS A 69 17.66 6.34 4.55
C LYS A 69 17.11 4.97 4.91
N LEU A 70 15.88 4.95 5.39
CA LEU A 70 15.14 3.72 5.68
C LEU A 70 14.06 3.53 4.61
N LEU A 71 14.00 2.34 4.03
CA LEU A 71 12.97 1.94 3.08
C LEU A 71 12.21 0.74 3.65
N MET A 72 10.88 0.85 3.69
CA MET A 72 9.98 -0.27 3.93
C MET A 72 9.32 -0.67 2.63
N ILE A 73 9.40 -1.96 2.31
CA ILE A 73 8.79 -2.54 1.12
C ILE A 73 7.78 -3.56 1.61
N VAL A 74 6.49 -3.33 1.37
CA VAL A 74 5.42 -4.21 1.81
C VAL A 74 4.52 -4.53 0.64
N HIS A 75 4.17 -5.80 0.46
CA HIS A 75 3.27 -6.20 -0.61
C HIS A 75 1.85 -5.61 -0.39
N HIS A 76 1.27 -4.96 -1.40
CA HIS A 76 -0.03 -4.29 -1.30
C HIS A 76 -1.20 -5.20 -0.87
N LEU A 77 -1.10 -6.51 -1.10
CA LEU A 77 -2.07 -7.50 -0.57
C LEU A 77 -2.20 -7.51 0.97
N VAL A 78 -1.25 -6.95 1.71
CA VAL A 78 -1.29 -6.91 3.19
C VAL A 78 -1.23 -5.50 3.77
N VAL A 79 -1.19 -4.46 2.94
CA VAL A 79 -1.17 -3.05 3.33
C VAL A 79 -1.96 -2.22 2.34
N ASP A 80 -2.74 -1.27 2.81
CA ASP A 80 -3.47 -0.31 1.98
C ASP A 80 -2.99 1.13 2.25
N PRO A 81 -3.41 2.14 1.47
CA PRO A 81 -3.02 3.53 1.70
C PRO A 81 -3.30 4.04 3.11
N TYR A 82 -4.33 3.54 3.79
CA TYR A 82 -4.68 3.97 5.15
C TYR A 82 -3.82 3.28 6.21
N SER A 83 -3.40 2.04 5.96
CA SER A 83 -2.51 1.28 6.83
C SER A 83 -1.11 1.89 6.87
N TRP A 84 -0.69 2.59 5.81
CA TRP A 84 0.59 3.29 5.79
C TRP A 84 0.66 4.44 6.80
N ASP A 85 -0.42 5.20 6.98
CA ASP A 85 -0.46 6.30 7.97
C ASP A 85 -0.11 5.74 9.35
N LEU A 86 -0.80 4.68 9.78
CA LEU A 86 -0.56 4.00 11.06
C LEU A 86 0.89 3.46 11.19
N LEU A 87 1.37 2.76 10.17
CA LEU A 87 2.73 2.19 10.19
C LEU A 87 3.82 3.26 10.28
N THR A 88 3.64 4.37 9.59
CA THR A 88 4.63 5.47 9.58
C THR A 88 4.56 6.32 10.83
N GLU A 89 3.38 6.54 11.41
CA GLU A 89 3.19 7.19 12.70
C GLU A 89 3.86 6.39 13.83
N ASP A 90 3.59 5.09 13.92
CA ASP A 90 4.21 4.21 14.92
C ASP A 90 5.73 4.17 14.76
N LEU A 91 6.23 4.06 13.52
CA LEU A 91 7.66 4.06 13.24
C LEU A 91 8.32 5.40 13.62
N ALA A 92 7.66 6.53 13.33
CA ALA A 92 8.16 7.85 13.72
C ALA A 92 8.26 7.98 15.25
N ALA A 93 7.22 7.58 15.98
CA ALA A 93 7.24 7.59 17.44
C ALA A 93 8.38 6.73 18.02
N LEU A 94 8.58 5.52 17.49
CA LEU A 94 9.69 4.65 17.90
C LEU A 94 11.07 5.25 17.60
N LEU A 95 11.22 5.91 16.44
CA LEU A 95 12.47 6.59 16.08
C LEU A 95 12.75 7.83 16.94
N GLU A 96 11.70 8.46 17.49
CA GLU A 96 11.79 9.57 18.44
C GLU A 96 12.04 9.12 19.88
N GLY A 97 12.05 7.81 20.14
CA GLY A 97 12.42 7.21 21.42
C GLY A 97 11.24 6.70 22.24
N ALA A 98 10.04 6.62 21.67
CA ALA A 98 8.93 5.91 22.30
C ALA A 98 9.28 4.43 22.47
N GLU A 99 8.81 3.83 23.55
CA GLU A 99 8.89 2.39 23.76
C GLU A 99 7.71 1.68 23.10
N ALA A 100 7.88 0.42 22.69
CA ALA A 100 6.83 -0.32 21.97
C ALA A 100 5.52 -0.47 22.75
N HIS A 101 5.55 -0.37 24.09
CA HIS A 101 4.36 -0.41 24.94
C HIS A 101 3.61 0.93 25.01
N GLU A 102 4.19 2.01 24.49
CA GLU A 102 3.61 3.36 24.44
C GLU A 102 2.80 3.57 23.15
N LEU A 103 2.98 2.69 22.15
CA LEU A 103 2.19 2.69 20.94
C LEU A 103 0.76 2.20 21.18
N ASP A 104 -0.15 2.65 20.31
CA ASP A 104 -1.54 2.21 20.37
C ASP A 104 -1.65 0.69 20.17
N ILE A 105 -2.47 0.07 21.01
CA ILE A 105 -2.66 -1.38 20.96
C ILE A 105 -3.51 -1.72 19.73
N PRO A 106 -3.05 -2.63 18.83
CA PRO A 106 -3.84 -3.05 17.69
C PRO A 106 -5.19 -3.59 18.15
N THR A 107 -6.28 -3.01 17.61
CA THR A 107 -7.64 -3.33 18.07
C THR A 107 -8.13 -4.67 17.53
N THR A 108 -8.40 -4.73 16.23
CA THR A 108 -8.89 -5.93 15.54
C THR A 108 -7.89 -6.36 14.50
N SER A 109 -7.41 -7.60 14.63
CA SER A 109 -6.61 -8.24 13.58
C SER A 109 -7.34 -8.23 12.24
N TYR A 110 -6.65 -7.85 11.15
CA TYR A 110 -7.17 -7.96 9.79
C TYR A 110 -7.71 -9.36 9.47
N LEU A 111 -7.02 -10.42 9.94
CA LEU A 111 -7.48 -11.80 9.77
C LEU A 111 -8.81 -12.07 10.48
N ALA A 112 -9.00 -11.52 11.68
CA ALA A 112 -10.24 -11.65 12.43
C ALA A 112 -11.39 -10.92 11.70
N TRP A 113 -11.13 -9.70 11.21
CA TRP A 113 -12.06 -8.94 10.39
C TRP A 113 -12.43 -9.69 9.11
N ALA A 114 -11.45 -10.17 8.34
CA ALA A 114 -11.67 -10.88 7.08
C ALA A 114 -12.50 -12.17 7.26
N ARG A 115 -12.24 -12.93 8.34
CA ARG A 115 -13.05 -14.11 8.70
C ARG A 115 -14.49 -13.75 9.06
N ARG A 116 -14.69 -12.61 9.73
CA ARG A 116 -16.03 -12.12 10.07
C ARG A 116 -16.77 -11.65 8.81
N LEU A 117 -16.10 -10.89 7.94
CA LEU A 117 -16.65 -10.44 6.67
C LEU A 117 -17.06 -11.63 5.80
N HIS A 118 -16.20 -12.65 5.68
CA HIS A 118 -16.51 -13.84 4.89
C HIS A 118 -17.81 -14.53 5.38
N ARG A 119 -17.96 -14.71 6.70
CA ARG A 119 -19.20 -15.27 7.27
C ARG A 119 -20.40 -14.36 7.01
N LEU A 120 -20.26 -13.06 7.23
CA LEU A 120 -21.34 -12.10 7.00
C LEU A 120 -21.83 -12.11 5.54
N VAL A 121 -20.93 -12.24 4.57
CA VAL A 121 -21.28 -12.37 3.14
C VAL A 121 -22.04 -13.68 2.86
N GLN A 122 -21.70 -14.78 3.53
CA GLN A 122 -22.38 -16.06 3.35
C GLN A 122 -23.77 -16.05 4.00
N ASP A 123 -23.88 -15.48 5.20
CA ASP A 123 -25.10 -15.48 6.01
C ASP A 123 -26.10 -14.42 5.51
N GLU A 124 -25.61 -13.24 5.09
CA GLU A 124 -26.43 -12.08 4.71
C GLU A 124 -25.90 -11.43 3.40
N PRO A 125 -25.91 -12.14 2.27
CA PRO A 125 -25.36 -11.62 1.00
C PRO A 125 -26.05 -10.34 0.51
N GLU A 126 -27.34 -10.17 0.82
CA GLU A 126 -28.11 -9.00 0.39
C GLU A 126 -27.62 -7.69 1.00
N LEU A 127 -26.94 -7.71 2.17
CA LEU A 127 -26.30 -6.51 2.74
C LEU A 127 -25.24 -5.90 1.81
N PHE A 128 -24.68 -6.72 0.91
CA PHE A 128 -23.65 -6.30 -0.03
C PHE A 128 -24.23 -5.96 -1.42
N GLY A 129 -25.55 -5.93 -1.56
CA GLY A 129 -26.22 -5.60 -2.82
C GLY A 129 -25.90 -6.61 -3.93
N VAL A 130 -25.71 -7.89 -3.59
CA VAL A 130 -25.30 -8.92 -4.55
C VAL A 130 -26.24 -8.97 -5.77
N HIS A 131 -27.56 -8.91 -5.56
CA HIS A 131 -28.50 -8.86 -6.67
C HIS A 131 -28.28 -7.64 -7.56
N TYR A 132 -28.10 -6.45 -6.97
CA TYR A 132 -27.85 -5.22 -7.72
C TYR A 132 -26.61 -5.37 -8.61
N TRP A 133 -25.48 -5.81 -8.05
CA TRP A 133 -24.24 -5.95 -8.81
C TRP A 133 -24.35 -7.00 -9.91
N LEU A 134 -25.00 -8.14 -9.66
CA LEU A 134 -25.18 -9.18 -10.67
C LEU A 134 -26.19 -8.81 -11.77
N SER A 135 -27.13 -7.90 -11.50
CA SER A 135 -28.15 -7.50 -12.47
C SER A 135 -27.73 -6.33 -13.38
N GLN A 136 -26.51 -5.80 -13.24
CA GLN A 136 -26.07 -4.68 -14.07
C GLN A 136 -25.88 -5.11 -15.53
N PRO A 137 -26.30 -4.29 -16.52
CA PRO A 137 -26.11 -4.58 -17.93
C PRO A 137 -24.66 -4.27 -18.36
N TYR A 138 -23.69 -5.04 -17.85
CA TYR A 138 -22.26 -4.81 -18.11
C TYR A 138 -21.89 -4.81 -19.60
N GLU A 139 -22.67 -5.50 -20.43
CA GLU A 139 -22.55 -5.48 -21.89
C GLU A 139 -22.83 -4.10 -22.53
N GLN A 140 -23.56 -3.23 -21.84
CA GLN A 140 -23.85 -1.86 -22.26
C GLN A 140 -22.85 -0.85 -21.68
N ALA A 141 -21.91 -1.30 -20.85
CA ALA A 141 -20.92 -0.42 -20.25
C ALA A 141 -20.02 0.17 -21.35
N GLN A 142 -19.88 1.49 -21.34
CA GLN A 142 -19.00 2.18 -22.27
C GLN A 142 -17.54 1.90 -21.89
N GLN A 143 -16.80 1.31 -22.80
CA GLN A 143 -15.36 1.20 -22.69
C GLN A 143 -14.72 2.58 -22.92
N LEU A 144 -14.08 3.13 -21.88
CA LEU A 144 -13.46 4.46 -21.92
C LEU A 144 -12.08 4.48 -22.60
N VAL A 145 -11.40 3.33 -22.68
CA VAL A 145 -10.04 3.20 -23.24
C VAL A 145 -9.96 1.94 -24.11
N SER A 146 -9.39 2.04 -25.32
CA SER A 146 -9.18 0.89 -26.21
C SER A 146 -8.25 -0.13 -25.57
N THR A 147 -8.67 -1.40 -25.50
CA THR A 147 -7.92 -2.51 -24.88
C THR A 147 -7.19 -3.35 -25.93
N ASP A 148 -6.50 -2.71 -26.88
CA ASP A 148 -5.67 -3.45 -27.85
C ASP A 148 -4.51 -4.19 -27.16
N ALA A 149 -4.18 -3.79 -25.92
CA ALA A 149 -3.30 -4.52 -25.03
C ALA A 149 -4.09 -5.07 -23.83
N ILE A 150 -3.90 -6.36 -23.53
CA ILE A 150 -4.25 -6.91 -22.22
C ILE A 150 -3.34 -6.21 -21.22
N GLY A 151 -3.92 -5.42 -20.32
CA GLY A 151 -3.17 -4.80 -19.23
C GLY A 151 -2.51 -5.88 -18.39
N ILE A 152 -1.21 -6.05 -18.55
CA ILE A 152 -0.38 -6.77 -17.59
C ILE A 152 0.13 -5.68 -16.63
N GLU A 153 0.02 -5.87 -15.32
CA GLU A 153 0.52 -4.96 -14.26
C GLU A 153 2.05 -4.74 -14.29
N ALA A 154 2.71 -4.85 -15.44
CA ALA A 154 4.15 -4.70 -15.62
C ALA A 154 4.54 -3.39 -16.31
N ASN A 155 3.62 -2.70 -16.98
CA ASN A 155 3.90 -1.44 -17.68
C ASN A 155 3.12 -0.27 -17.07
N MET A 156 3.54 0.18 -15.89
CA MET A 156 3.02 1.39 -15.27
C MET A 156 3.84 2.60 -15.75
N VAL A 157 3.15 3.64 -16.22
CA VAL A 157 3.74 4.97 -16.41
C VAL A 157 3.07 5.89 -15.41
N GLU A 158 3.87 6.52 -14.56
CA GLU A 158 3.39 7.54 -13.64
C GLU A 158 3.34 8.89 -14.35
N GLN A 159 2.16 9.51 -14.36
CA GLN A 159 1.98 10.89 -14.81
C GLN A 159 1.33 11.68 -13.68
N THR A 160 2.12 12.53 -13.03
CA THR A 160 1.66 13.36 -11.91
C THR A 160 1.17 14.70 -12.42
N THR A 161 -0.05 15.09 -12.03
CA THR A 161 -0.57 16.45 -12.19
C THR A 161 -0.84 17.01 -10.80
N VAL A 162 -0.24 18.15 -10.47
CA VAL A 162 -0.40 18.81 -9.17
C VAL A 162 -1.24 20.06 -9.38
N PHE A 163 -2.33 20.18 -8.62
CA PHE A 163 -3.15 21.39 -8.58
C PHE A 163 -2.59 22.34 -7.52
N ASP A 164 -2.47 23.62 -7.87
CA ASP A 164 -2.16 24.65 -6.88
C ASP A 164 -3.38 24.98 -5.99
N GLU A 165 -3.16 25.81 -4.96
CA GLU A 165 -4.22 26.20 -4.02
C GLU A 165 -5.40 26.89 -4.74
N VAL A 166 -5.12 27.75 -5.73
CA VAL A 166 -6.15 28.49 -6.45
C VAL A 166 -6.98 27.55 -7.32
N GLN A 167 -6.34 26.63 -8.02
CA GLN A 167 -6.98 25.59 -8.83
C GLN A 167 -7.81 24.65 -7.95
N THR A 168 -7.27 24.20 -6.83
CA THR A 168 -7.98 23.36 -5.86
C THR A 168 -9.24 24.05 -5.35
N GLN A 169 -9.15 25.32 -4.98
CA GLN A 169 -10.30 26.12 -4.52
C GLN A 169 -11.37 26.33 -5.62
N GLN A 170 -10.99 26.30 -6.89
CA GLN A 170 -11.95 26.35 -8.00
C GLN A 170 -12.76 25.05 -8.15
N PHE A 171 -12.24 23.91 -7.70
CA PHE A 171 -12.98 22.63 -7.70
C PHE A 171 -13.83 22.42 -6.44
N LEU A 172 -13.45 23.02 -5.30
CA LEU A 172 -14.22 22.93 -4.05
C LEU A 172 -15.49 23.81 -4.02
N LYS A 173 -15.48 24.97 -4.67
CA LYS A 173 -16.64 25.89 -4.68
C LYS A 173 -17.87 25.35 -5.45
N PRO A 174 -17.72 24.70 -6.62
CA PRO A 174 -18.85 24.12 -7.36
C PRO A 174 -19.48 22.93 -6.65
N SER A 175 -18.70 22.12 -5.95
CA SER A 175 -19.17 20.93 -5.23
C SER A 175 -19.97 21.24 -3.98
N GLU A 176 -19.61 22.30 -3.24
CA GLU A 176 -20.43 22.82 -2.13
C GLU A 176 -21.83 23.24 -2.61
N ARG A 177 -21.92 23.76 -3.84
CA ARG A 177 -23.20 24.17 -4.45
C ARG A 177 -24.00 23.01 -5.03
N SER A 178 -23.35 21.95 -5.49
CA SER A 178 -24.02 20.79 -6.09
C SER A 178 -24.41 19.71 -5.07
N GLN A 179 -24.05 19.87 -3.79
CA GLN A 179 -24.15 18.83 -2.75
C GLN A 179 -23.46 17.51 -3.11
N LEU A 180 -22.58 17.52 -4.11
CA LEU A 180 -21.79 16.35 -4.46
C LEU A 180 -20.58 16.31 -3.53
N PRO A 181 -20.33 15.18 -2.84
CA PRO A 181 -19.21 15.09 -1.91
C PRO A 181 -17.89 15.26 -2.69
N VAL A 182 -17.06 16.21 -2.26
CA VAL A 182 -15.64 16.20 -2.63
C VAL A 182 -14.91 15.33 -1.65
N LEU A 183 -14.41 14.20 -2.13
CA LEU A 183 -13.42 13.43 -1.42
C LEU A 183 -12.05 14.02 -1.75
N ALA A 184 -11.69 15.09 -1.05
CA ALA A 184 -10.31 15.60 -0.99
C ALA A 184 -9.80 15.30 0.42
N ARG A 185 -8.72 14.53 0.52
CA ARG A 185 -7.83 14.49 1.68
C ARG A 185 -6.58 15.28 1.33
#